data_AF-A0A6J8B0B0-F1
#
_entry.id   AF-A0A6J8B0B0-F1
#
_cell.length_a   1.000
_cell.length_b   1.000
_cell.length_c   1.000
_cell.angle_alpha   90.00
_cell.angle_beta   90.00
_cell.angle_gamma   90.00
#
_symmetry.space_group_name_H-M   'P 1'
#
loop_
_entity.id
_entity.type
_entity.pdbx_description
1 polymer ?
#
loop_
_entity_poly.entity_id
_entity_poly.type
_entity_poly.pdbx_seq_one_letter_code
_entity_poly.pdbx_strand_id
1 'polypeptide(L)'
;MDAKRIEDKLKESNCVLVVGRSGNGKSTIIRHIALKLLNEEGFDVIPIVLDPTTILQYHNPDRNQLFVIDDFCGKLVINAQTVEMWSLKINDILKRVDKNPQNGHGVVKVLFATQTCVFKDKVFERLGCLSKYTFQLSEMPLEAQEKIKMLKKYLAKDGKMPEDFTKNLKRYDDIFPLICKLSEGKTVEYTIQLFLNHYEVIKQDLLSLMQTNKTRILKNKADPSLCDANETSPLHAACKVEVLLKNKAEVFQLDWHNQSPIFIAASLGNDKLVRLLVNYKSDVSQSNEEGNLPLFIACEKGHRNIVDFFLNECQLSVSEIVEQADKRQRTPILVACRGGFTEIVKRLVSKGAAVNKVNIWNATPLFAASREGHLDVGRCLIKENADLNFADSNGQTPLLVACDEGNDAIVKTS
;
A
#
# COMPACT_ATOMS: atom_id res chain seq x y z
N MET A 1 -14.29 -29.61 -9.40
CA MET A 1 -13.68 -30.50 -8.38
C MET A 1 -13.34 -29.72 -7.12
N ASP A 2 -12.60 -28.61 -7.21
CA ASP A 2 -12.20 -27.82 -6.04
C ASP A 2 -13.35 -27.15 -5.29
N ALA A 3 -14.38 -26.65 -5.99
CA ALA A 3 -15.55 -26.05 -5.33
C ALA A 3 -16.21 -27.00 -4.31
N LYS A 4 -16.42 -28.27 -4.69
CA LYS A 4 -17.00 -29.30 -3.81
C LYS A 4 -16.09 -29.60 -2.61
N ARG A 5 -14.77 -29.62 -2.80
CA ARG A 5 -13.81 -29.84 -1.71
C ARG A 5 -13.79 -28.67 -0.71
N ILE A 6 -13.96 -27.44 -1.20
CA ILE A 6 -14.09 -26.26 -0.34
C ILE A 6 -15.42 -26.30 0.42
N GLU A 7 -16.51 -26.71 -0.24
CA GLU A 7 -17.81 -26.94 0.43
C GLU A 7 -17.69 -27.99 1.54
N ASP A 8 -17.04 -29.12 1.28
CA ASP A 8 -16.84 -30.17 2.29
C ASP A 8 -16.00 -29.65 3.47
N LYS A 9 -14.94 -28.85 3.19
CA LYS A 9 -14.15 -28.19 4.24
C LYS A 9 -14.97 -27.16 5.05
N LEU A 10 -15.93 -26.48 4.43
CA LEU A 10 -16.84 -25.55 5.12
C LEU A 10 -17.87 -26.26 6.00
N LYS A 11 -18.12 -27.56 5.80
CA LYS A 11 -18.93 -28.36 6.72
C LYS A 11 -18.15 -28.73 7.98
N GLU A 12 -16.85 -28.96 7.85
CA GLU A 12 -15.94 -29.33 8.94
C GLU A 12 -15.41 -28.11 9.71
N SER A 13 -15.31 -26.96 9.05
CA SER A 13 -14.78 -25.73 9.63
C SER A 13 -15.60 -24.52 9.22
N ASN A 14 -15.82 -23.62 10.16
CA ASN A 14 -16.51 -22.36 9.90
C ASN A 14 -15.61 -21.30 9.24
N CYS A 15 -14.34 -21.60 8.97
CA CYS A 15 -13.42 -20.72 8.28
C CYS A 15 -12.64 -21.47 7.19
N VAL A 16 -12.53 -20.88 5.99
CA VAL A 16 -11.67 -21.40 4.92
C VAL A 16 -10.93 -20.26 4.23
N LEU A 17 -9.61 -20.41 4.08
CA LEU A 17 -8.74 -19.53 3.30
C LEU A 17 -8.37 -20.18 1.97
N VAL A 18 -8.97 -19.70 0.88
CA VAL A 18 -8.71 -20.19 -0.48
C VAL A 18 -7.49 -19.50 -1.08
N VAL A 19 -6.46 -20.26 -1.42
CA VAL A 19 -5.19 -19.75 -1.98
C VAL A 19 -5.01 -20.27 -3.41
N GLY A 20 -4.60 -19.40 -4.33
CA GLY A 20 -4.34 -19.78 -5.71
C GLY A 20 -3.74 -18.66 -6.57
N ARG A 21 -3.24 -19.01 -7.76
CA ARG A 21 -2.61 -18.04 -8.69
C ARG A 21 -3.62 -17.10 -9.35
N SER A 22 -3.13 -16.01 -9.93
CA SER A 22 -3.96 -15.10 -10.73
C SER A 22 -4.65 -15.88 -11.85
N GLY A 23 -5.95 -15.66 -12.06
CA GLY A 23 -6.71 -16.38 -13.08
C GLY A 23 -7.24 -17.78 -12.71
N ASN A 24 -6.87 -18.38 -11.55
CA ASN A 24 -7.37 -19.71 -11.12
C ASN A 24 -8.86 -19.73 -10.68
N GLY A 25 -9.65 -18.70 -10.99
CA GLY A 25 -11.07 -18.67 -10.69
C GLY A 25 -11.44 -18.59 -9.21
N LYS A 26 -10.50 -18.27 -8.30
CA LYS A 26 -10.73 -18.15 -6.84
C LYS A 26 -12.01 -17.39 -6.49
N SER A 27 -12.11 -16.14 -6.97
CA SER A 27 -13.24 -15.25 -6.72
C SER A 27 -14.54 -15.82 -7.29
N THR A 28 -14.48 -16.50 -8.44
CA THR A 28 -15.64 -17.18 -9.03
C THR A 28 -16.08 -18.36 -8.18
N ILE A 29 -15.14 -19.17 -7.69
CA ILE A 29 -15.42 -20.34 -6.85
C ILE A 29 -16.06 -19.90 -5.53
N ILE A 30 -15.46 -18.96 -4.80
CA ILE A 30 -16.02 -18.50 -3.51
C ILE A 30 -17.39 -17.85 -3.69
N ARG A 31 -17.63 -17.11 -4.78
CA ARG A 31 -18.93 -16.50 -5.07
C ARG A 31 -19.98 -17.54 -5.43
N HIS A 32 -19.60 -18.59 -6.16
CA HIS A 32 -20.50 -19.70 -6.45
C HIS A 32 -20.93 -20.41 -5.17
N ILE A 33 -19.99 -20.70 -4.27
CA ILE A 33 -20.27 -21.28 -2.95
C ILE A 33 -21.17 -20.35 -2.13
N ALA A 34 -20.89 -19.04 -2.14
CA ALA A 34 -21.71 -18.06 -1.42
C ALA A 34 -23.15 -18.01 -1.94
N LEU A 35 -23.35 -18.01 -3.26
CA LEU A 35 -24.70 -18.06 -3.85
C LEU A 35 -25.44 -19.35 -3.49
N LYS A 36 -24.73 -20.47 -3.41
CA LYS A 36 -25.31 -21.74 -2.99
C LYS A 36 -25.77 -21.69 -1.53
N LEU A 37 -24.92 -21.22 -0.61
CA LEU A 37 -25.25 -21.06 0.80
C LEU A 37 -26.42 -20.08 1.02
N LEU A 38 -26.50 -19.02 0.21
CA LEU A 38 -27.64 -18.09 0.22
C LEU A 38 -28.95 -18.77 -0.19
N ASN A 39 -28.95 -19.44 -1.34
CA ASN A 39 -30.17 -19.95 -1.96
C ASN A 39 -30.65 -21.28 -1.38
N GLU A 40 -29.73 -22.16 -0.98
CA GLU A 40 -30.03 -23.52 -0.55
C GLU A 40 -30.03 -23.69 0.97
N GLU A 41 -29.20 -22.91 1.69
CA GLU A 41 -29.00 -23.05 3.14
C GLU A 41 -29.45 -21.80 3.94
N GLY A 42 -29.96 -20.77 3.27
CA GLY A 42 -30.54 -19.57 3.90
C GLY A 42 -29.52 -18.69 4.64
N PHE A 43 -28.25 -18.70 4.23
CA PHE A 43 -27.23 -17.82 4.82
C PHE A 43 -27.35 -16.38 4.29
N ASP A 44 -27.25 -15.41 5.19
CA ASP A 44 -27.02 -14.01 4.84
C ASP A 44 -25.56 -13.85 4.36
N VAL A 45 -25.38 -13.63 3.06
CA VAL A 45 -24.04 -13.44 2.45
C VAL A 45 -23.62 -11.98 2.52
N ILE A 46 -22.50 -11.73 3.19
CA ILE A 46 -21.99 -10.38 3.47
C ILE A 46 -20.61 -10.24 2.81
N PRO A 47 -20.50 -9.52 1.67
CA PRO A 47 -19.21 -9.26 1.04
C PRO A 47 -18.44 -8.20 1.83
N ILE A 48 -17.18 -8.48 2.12
CA ILE A 48 -16.26 -7.57 2.81
C ILE A 48 -15.17 -7.16 1.82
N VAL A 49 -15.06 -5.85 1.57
CA VAL A 49 -14.25 -5.32 0.46
C VAL A 49 -12.87 -4.87 0.91
N LEU A 50 -12.67 -4.50 2.19
CA LEU A 50 -11.46 -3.79 2.61
C LEU A 50 -10.92 -4.13 4.01
N ASP A 51 -11.77 -4.40 5.00
CA ASP A 51 -11.30 -4.62 6.36
C ASP A 51 -12.01 -5.84 6.97
N PRO A 52 -11.29 -6.96 7.23
CA PRO A 52 -11.89 -8.13 7.87
C PRO A 52 -12.48 -7.82 9.25
N THR A 53 -12.08 -6.72 9.89
CA THR A 53 -12.56 -6.37 11.23
C THR A 53 -14.01 -5.88 11.23
N THR A 54 -14.56 -5.51 10.08
CA THR A 54 -15.98 -5.15 9.95
C THR A 54 -16.91 -6.34 10.22
N ILE A 55 -16.41 -7.59 10.15
CA ILE A 55 -17.16 -8.78 10.57
C ILE A 55 -17.69 -8.58 11.99
N LEU A 56 -16.90 -7.98 12.89
CA LEU A 56 -17.30 -7.74 14.28
C LEU A 56 -18.46 -6.74 14.41
N GLN A 57 -18.66 -5.87 13.42
CA GLN A 57 -19.75 -4.87 13.38
C GLN A 57 -21.03 -5.44 12.78
N TYR A 58 -20.92 -6.27 11.74
CA TYR A 58 -22.06 -6.84 11.02
C TYR A 58 -22.50 -8.22 11.54
N HIS A 59 -21.75 -8.79 12.48
CA HIS A 59 -22.10 -10.06 13.09
C HIS A 59 -23.45 -9.97 13.82
N ASN A 60 -24.38 -10.85 13.43
CA ASN A 60 -25.65 -11.07 14.09
C ASN A 60 -25.71 -12.51 14.61
N PRO A 61 -25.80 -12.71 15.94
CA PRO A 61 -25.78 -14.03 16.54
C PRO A 61 -27.05 -14.85 16.31
N ASP A 62 -28.12 -14.25 15.77
CA ASP A 62 -29.41 -14.93 15.55
C ASP A 62 -29.61 -15.36 14.08
N ARG A 63 -28.62 -15.10 13.22
CA ARG A 63 -28.70 -15.41 11.79
C ARG A 63 -27.54 -16.25 11.31
N ASN A 64 -27.82 -17.13 10.36
CA ASN A 64 -26.77 -17.82 9.61
C ASN A 64 -26.11 -16.78 8.69
N GLN A 65 -24.82 -16.51 8.88
CA GLN A 65 -24.10 -15.48 8.14
C GLN A 65 -22.86 -16.05 7.48
N LEU A 66 -22.62 -15.66 6.23
CA LEU A 66 -21.40 -15.97 5.49
C LEU A 66 -20.69 -14.68 5.13
N PHE A 67 -19.51 -14.47 5.70
CA PHE A 67 -18.63 -13.36 5.33
C PHE A 67 -17.68 -13.77 4.22
N VAL A 68 -17.73 -13.07 3.08
CA VAL A 68 -16.87 -13.36 1.92
C VAL A 68 -15.88 -12.22 1.76
N ILE A 69 -14.60 -12.53 1.94
CA ILE A 69 -13.50 -11.57 1.76
C ILE A 69 -12.70 -11.99 0.53
N ASP A 70 -13.03 -11.35 -0.58
CA ASP A 70 -12.38 -11.58 -1.87
C ASP A 70 -11.09 -10.76 -1.97
N ASP A 71 -10.00 -11.42 -2.36
CA ASP A 71 -8.67 -10.81 -2.46
C ASP A 71 -8.19 -10.17 -1.14
N PHE A 72 -8.35 -10.94 -0.06
CA PHE A 72 -8.13 -10.65 1.36
C PHE A 72 -6.83 -9.91 1.70
N CYS A 73 -5.87 -9.88 0.79
CA CYS A 73 -4.59 -9.21 0.93
C CYS A 73 -4.00 -8.76 -0.43
N GLY A 74 -4.69 -8.96 -1.56
CA GLY A 74 -4.18 -8.63 -2.90
C GLY A 74 -4.64 -7.27 -3.44
N LYS A 75 -5.77 -6.74 -2.94
CA LYS A 75 -6.22 -5.34 -3.15
C LYS A 75 -5.74 -4.40 -2.05
N LEU A 76 -5.48 -4.95 -0.88
CA LEU A 76 -5.11 -4.23 0.33
C LEU A 76 -3.62 -4.34 0.47
N VAL A 77 -2.93 -3.23 0.26
CA VAL A 77 -1.51 -3.14 0.51
C VAL A 77 -1.30 -3.42 1.97
N ILE A 78 -0.64 -4.54 2.21
CA ILE A 78 -0.34 -5.00 3.54
C ILE A 78 0.91 -4.26 4.02
N ASN A 79 0.75 -3.20 4.81
CA ASN A 79 1.84 -2.77 5.68
C ASN A 79 1.86 -3.65 6.94
N ALA A 80 3.04 -3.80 7.55
CA ALA A 80 3.25 -4.66 8.71
C ALA A 80 2.31 -4.34 9.90
N GLN A 81 1.96 -3.07 10.09
CA GLN A 81 1.10 -2.60 11.18
C GLN A 81 -0.36 -3.01 10.98
N THR A 82 -0.86 -2.93 9.74
CA THR A 82 -2.22 -3.37 9.40
C THR A 82 -2.37 -4.87 9.61
N VAL A 83 -1.37 -5.68 9.25
CA VAL A 83 -1.40 -7.13 9.57
C VAL A 83 -1.40 -7.38 11.04
N GLU A 84 -0.58 -6.66 11.80
CA GLU A 84 -0.51 -6.85 13.24
C GLU A 84 -1.84 -6.50 13.91
N MET A 85 -2.49 -5.43 13.46
CA MET A 85 -3.85 -5.09 13.88
C MET A 85 -4.86 -6.18 13.51
N TRP A 86 -4.78 -6.70 12.28
CA TRP A 86 -5.66 -7.75 11.80
C TRP A 86 -5.40 -9.09 12.49
N SER A 87 -4.16 -9.46 12.79
CA SER A 87 -3.83 -10.76 13.39
C SER A 87 -4.51 -10.90 14.75
N LEU A 88 -4.49 -9.83 15.56
CA LEU A 88 -5.18 -9.77 16.85
C LEU A 88 -6.70 -9.90 16.68
N LYS A 89 -7.30 -9.10 15.79
CA LYS A 89 -8.75 -9.08 15.59
C LYS A 89 -9.30 -10.31 14.86
N ILE A 90 -8.54 -10.89 13.93
CA ILE A 90 -8.88 -12.14 13.25
C ILE A 90 -8.91 -13.29 14.24
N ASN A 91 -7.98 -13.35 15.20
CA ASN A 91 -8.07 -14.35 16.25
C ASN A 91 -9.38 -14.24 17.04
N ASP A 92 -9.85 -13.03 17.31
CA ASP A 92 -11.14 -12.83 17.97
C ASP A 92 -12.34 -13.19 17.09
N ILE A 93 -12.27 -12.91 15.79
CA ILE A 93 -13.26 -13.39 14.81
C ILE A 93 -13.29 -14.92 14.80
N LEU A 94 -12.13 -15.58 14.66
CA LEU A 94 -12.02 -17.04 14.64
C LEU A 94 -12.55 -17.67 15.92
N LYS A 95 -12.26 -17.10 17.10
CA LYS A 95 -12.84 -17.56 18.37
C LYS A 95 -14.36 -17.48 18.39
N ARG A 96 -14.97 -16.51 17.71
CA ARG A 96 -16.44 -16.37 17.64
C ARG A 96 -17.03 -17.32 16.60
N VAL A 97 -16.34 -17.50 15.48
CA VAL A 97 -16.71 -18.37 14.36
C VAL A 97 -16.57 -19.85 14.72
N ASP A 98 -15.58 -20.22 15.54
CA ASP A 98 -15.37 -21.59 16.02
C ASP A 98 -16.30 -21.97 17.19
N LYS A 99 -17.11 -21.04 17.73
CA LYS A 99 -18.13 -21.43 18.71
C LYS A 99 -19.18 -22.29 18.02
N ASN A 100 -19.32 -23.53 18.51
CA ASN A 100 -20.47 -24.36 18.14
C ASN A 100 -21.76 -23.60 18.45
N PRO A 101 -22.82 -23.78 17.63
CA PRO A 101 -24.16 -23.23 17.90
C PRO A 101 -24.77 -23.93 19.11
N GLN A 102 -24.21 -23.69 20.28
CA GLN A 102 -24.78 -24.09 21.55
C GLN A 102 -25.53 -22.86 22.06
N ASN A 103 -26.84 -23.04 22.30
CA ASN A 103 -27.79 -22.04 22.78
C ASN A 103 -28.61 -21.26 21.73
N GLY A 104 -28.84 -21.83 20.53
CA GLY A 104 -29.79 -21.25 19.56
C GLY A 104 -29.25 -20.09 18.71
N HIS A 105 -27.95 -19.84 18.76
CA HIS A 105 -27.28 -18.88 17.88
C HIS A 105 -27.13 -19.42 16.45
N GLY A 106 -27.24 -18.52 15.47
CA GLY A 106 -27.00 -18.78 14.05
C GLY A 106 -25.53 -19.14 13.76
N VAL A 107 -25.33 -19.86 12.66
CA VAL A 107 -24.01 -20.33 12.21
C VAL A 107 -23.29 -19.21 11.46
N VAL A 108 -22.10 -18.86 11.91
CA VAL A 108 -21.25 -17.90 11.20
C VAL A 108 -20.16 -18.64 10.45
N LYS A 109 -19.99 -18.32 9.16
CA LYS A 109 -18.91 -18.83 8.32
C LYS A 109 -18.10 -17.68 7.71
N VAL A 110 -16.81 -17.90 7.47
CA VAL A 110 -15.92 -16.93 6.84
C VAL A 110 -15.13 -17.60 5.70
N LEU A 111 -15.22 -17.00 4.51
CA LEU A 111 -14.50 -17.40 3.30
C LEU A 111 -13.52 -16.30 2.92
N PHE A 112 -12.24 -16.60 3.01
CA PHE A 112 -11.17 -15.74 2.52
C PHE A 112 -10.68 -16.24 1.16
N ALA A 113 -10.30 -15.34 0.26
CA ALA A 113 -9.52 -15.69 -0.92
C ALA A 113 -8.27 -14.81 -1.02
N THR A 114 -7.12 -15.41 -1.32
CA THR A 114 -5.86 -14.67 -1.51
C THR A 114 -5.01 -15.25 -2.64
N GLN A 115 -4.06 -14.47 -3.12
CA GLN A 115 -3.12 -14.91 -4.15
C GLN A 115 -1.97 -15.72 -3.54
N THR A 116 -1.45 -16.70 -4.29
CA THR A 116 -0.33 -17.53 -3.83
C THR A 116 0.94 -16.72 -3.55
N CYS A 117 1.22 -15.65 -4.31
CA CYS A 117 2.34 -14.75 -4.04
C CYS A 117 2.19 -14.05 -2.69
N VAL A 118 0.99 -13.56 -2.39
CA VAL A 118 0.68 -12.88 -1.13
C VAL A 118 0.73 -13.84 0.06
N PHE A 119 0.19 -15.05 -0.10
CA PHE A 119 0.22 -16.08 0.94
C PHE A 119 1.66 -16.50 1.33
N LYS A 120 2.60 -16.42 0.40
CA LYS A 120 4.02 -16.75 0.61
C LYS A 120 4.85 -15.55 1.12
N ASP A 121 4.25 -14.38 1.25
CA ASP A 121 4.94 -13.18 1.73
C ASP A 121 5.22 -13.25 3.23
N LYS A 122 6.41 -12.82 3.67
CA LYS A 122 6.81 -12.79 5.10
C LYS A 122 5.87 -11.97 5.97
N VAL A 123 5.22 -10.96 5.41
CA VAL A 123 4.26 -10.14 6.14
C VAL A 123 2.97 -10.94 6.37
N PHE A 124 2.56 -11.79 5.43
CA PHE A 124 1.41 -12.69 5.60
C PHE A 124 1.69 -13.82 6.62
N GLU A 125 2.94 -14.26 6.81
CA GLU A 125 3.30 -15.22 7.87
C GLU A 125 2.86 -14.76 9.28
N ARG A 126 2.75 -13.44 9.50
CA ARG A 126 2.23 -12.86 10.75
C ARG A 126 0.73 -13.13 10.97
N LEU A 127 -0.03 -13.49 9.93
CA LEU A 127 -1.38 -14.04 10.01
C LEU A 127 -1.38 -15.57 10.19
N GLY A 128 -0.36 -16.13 10.84
CA GLY A 128 -0.17 -17.57 11.00
C GLY A 128 -1.38 -18.32 11.57
N CYS A 129 -2.31 -17.64 12.25
CA CYS A 129 -3.58 -18.21 12.70
C CYS A 129 -4.48 -18.73 11.56
N LEU A 130 -4.35 -18.18 10.35
CA LEU A 130 -5.12 -18.60 9.18
C LEU A 130 -4.55 -19.83 8.48
N SER A 131 -3.29 -20.19 8.75
CA SER A 131 -2.60 -21.30 8.08
C SER A 131 -3.37 -22.62 8.16
N LYS A 132 -3.97 -22.94 9.32
CA LYS A 132 -4.77 -24.16 9.52
C LYS A 132 -6.07 -24.21 8.71
N TYR A 133 -6.61 -23.06 8.30
CA TYR A 133 -7.83 -22.97 7.49
C TYR A 133 -7.55 -22.96 5.98
N THR A 134 -6.28 -23.06 5.57
CA THR A 134 -5.86 -22.93 4.17
C THR A 134 -6.38 -24.07 3.29
N PHE A 135 -6.86 -23.71 2.11
CA PHE A 135 -7.17 -24.60 1.01
C PHE A 135 -6.46 -24.10 -0.26
N GLN A 136 -5.45 -24.83 -0.71
CA GLN A 136 -4.75 -24.51 -1.95
C GLN A 136 -5.55 -25.08 -3.14
N LEU A 137 -5.94 -24.22 -4.09
CA LEU A 137 -6.56 -24.67 -5.33
C LEU A 137 -5.59 -25.53 -6.14
N SER A 138 -6.14 -26.50 -6.88
CA SER A 138 -5.34 -27.28 -7.82
C SER A 138 -4.70 -26.37 -8.86
N GLU A 139 -3.40 -26.56 -9.13
CA GLU A 139 -2.70 -25.79 -10.16
C GLU A 139 -3.11 -26.30 -11.55
N MET A 140 -4.24 -25.82 -12.06
CA MET A 140 -4.60 -25.95 -13.46
C MET A 140 -4.42 -24.57 -14.12
N PRO A 141 -3.21 -24.21 -14.56
CA PRO A 141 -3.01 -22.97 -15.31
C PRO A 141 -3.89 -23.01 -16.56
N LEU A 142 -4.52 -21.87 -16.89
CA LEU A 142 -5.30 -21.73 -18.13
C LEU A 142 -4.48 -22.23 -19.31
N GLU A 143 -5.06 -23.13 -20.10
CA GLU A 143 -4.38 -23.64 -21.28
C GLU A 143 -4.16 -22.51 -22.29
N ALA A 144 -3.15 -22.64 -23.15
CA ALA A 144 -2.86 -21.62 -24.17
C ALA A 144 -4.08 -21.28 -25.03
N GLN A 145 -4.93 -22.27 -25.32
CA GLN A 145 -6.18 -22.09 -26.07
C GLN A 145 -7.24 -21.29 -25.29
N GLU A 146 -7.38 -21.54 -23.99
CA GLU A 146 -8.31 -20.79 -23.13
C GLU A 146 -7.87 -19.34 -22.96
N LYS A 147 -6.57 -19.12 -22.78
CA LYS A 147 -5.96 -17.78 -22.78
C LYS A 147 -6.25 -17.03 -24.06
N ILE A 148 -6.07 -17.66 -25.22
CA ILE A 148 -6.40 -17.04 -26.51
C ILE A 148 -7.88 -16.69 -26.58
N LYS A 149 -8.77 -17.59 -26.14
CA LYS A 149 -10.22 -17.33 -26.11
C LYS A 149 -10.56 -16.14 -25.20
N MET A 150 -9.87 -15.98 -24.07
CA MET A 150 -10.01 -14.81 -23.20
C MET A 150 -9.47 -13.54 -23.85
N LEU A 151 -8.26 -13.58 -24.42
CA LEU A 151 -7.62 -12.43 -25.06
C LEU A 151 -8.43 -11.91 -26.24
N LYS A 152 -9.04 -12.81 -27.03
CA LYS A 152 -9.96 -12.47 -28.13
C LYS A 152 -11.18 -11.65 -27.68
N LYS A 153 -11.59 -11.69 -26.41
CA LYS A 153 -12.67 -10.84 -25.90
C LYS A 153 -12.24 -9.38 -25.73
N TYR A 154 -10.95 -9.12 -25.59
CA TYR A 154 -10.39 -7.79 -25.36
C TYR A 154 -9.82 -7.15 -26.64
N LEU A 155 -9.47 -7.96 -27.63
CA LEU A 155 -8.97 -7.50 -28.93
C LEU A 155 -10.11 -6.94 -29.81
N ALA A 156 -9.79 -5.92 -30.62
CA ALA A 156 -10.71 -5.41 -31.65
C ALA A 156 -11.06 -6.50 -32.69
N LYS A 157 -12.27 -6.42 -33.26
CA LYS A 157 -12.97 -7.49 -34.02
C LYS A 157 -12.17 -8.21 -35.13
N ASP A 158 -11.11 -7.62 -35.66
CA ASP A 158 -10.41 -8.14 -36.86
C ASP A 158 -9.02 -8.74 -36.58
N GLY A 159 -8.66 -8.93 -35.31
CA GLY A 159 -7.32 -9.32 -34.91
C GLY A 159 -7.03 -10.82 -34.83
N LYS A 160 -6.29 -11.40 -35.79
CA LYS A 160 -5.71 -12.76 -35.65
C LYS A 160 -4.34 -12.70 -34.97
N MET A 161 -4.19 -13.40 -33.84
CA MET A 161 -2.89 -13.56 -33.17
C MET A 161 -1.98 -14.53 -33.95
N PRO A 162 -0.68 -14.22 -34.11
CA PRO A 162 0.28 -15.12 -34.78
C PRO A 162 0.38 -16.47 -34.08
N GLU A 163 0.50 -17.56 -34.84
CA GLU A 163 0.56 -18.92 -34.28
C GLU A 163 1.79 -19.12 -33.37
N ASP A 164 2.94 -18.52 -33.69
CA ASP A 164 4.15 -18.64 -32.87
C ASP A 164 4.08 -17.89 -31.53
N PHE A 165 3.22 -16.87 -31.43
CA PHE A 165 2.97 -16.16 -30.18
C PHE A 165 2.29 -17.08 -29.14
N THR A 166 1.43 -18.00 -29.61
CA THR A 166 0.66 -18.90 -28.75
C THR A 166 1.53 -19.90 -27.96
N LYS A 167 2.69 -20.27 -28.52
CA LYS A 167 3.63 -21.23 -27.92
C LYS A 167 4.30 -20.70 -26.65
N ASN A 168 4.39 -19.37 -26.49
CA ASN A 168 5.09 -18.73 -25.38
C ASN A 168 4.17 -18.16 -24.29
N LEU A 169 2.84 -18.32 -24.42
CA LEU A 169 1.85 -17.79 -23.46
C LEU A 169 1.96 -18.36 -22.03
N LYS A 170 2.61 -19.51 -21.86
CA LYS A 170 2.91 -20.10 -20.54
C LYS A 170 3.90 -19.25 -19.73
N ARG A 171 4.74 -18.45 -20.38
CA ARG A 171 5.73 -17.58 -19.69
C ARG A 171 5.10 -16.37 -19.00
N TYR A 172 3.82 -16.13 -19.23
CA TYR A 172 3.12 -14.93 -18.78
C TYR A 172 1.97 -15.22 -17.82
N ASP A 173 1.88 -16.43 -17.24
CA ASP A 173 0.81 -16.86 -16.33
C ASP A 173 0.47 -15.82 -15.25
N ASP A 174 1.49 -15.20 -14.67
CA ASP A 174 1.34 -14.29 -13.53
C ASP A 174 0.77 -12.91 -13.92
N ILE A 175 1.03 -12.45 -15.14
CA ILE A 175 0.64 -11.12 -15.65
C ILE A 175 -0.43 -11.17 -16.74
N PHE A 176 -0.82 -12.37 -17.17
CA PHE A 176 -1.74 -12.59 -18.28
C PHE A 176 -3.08 -11.84 -18.14
N PRO A 177 -3.75 -11.85 -16.97
CA PRO A 177 -5.01 -11.11 -16.80
C PRO A 177 -4.85 -9.59 -16.93
N LEU A 178 -3.71 -9.05 -16.46
CA LEU A 178 -3.42 -7.62 -16.55
C LEU A 178 -3.19 -7.21 -18.02
N ILE A 179 -2.39 -7.99 -18.76
CA ILE A 179 -2.14 -7.74 -20.17
C ILE A 179 -3.44 -7.79 -20.99
N CYS A 180 -4.34 -8.74 -20.70
CA CYS A 180 -5.65 -8.81 -21.36
C CYS A 180 -6.43 -7.51 -21.17
N LYS A 181 -6.48 -6.98 -19.94
CA LYS A 181 -7.18 -5.74 -19.62
C LYS A 181 -6.52 -4.51 -20.27
N LEU A 182 -5.18 -4.44 -20.30
CA LEU A 182 -4.45 -3.36 -20.97
C LEU A 182 -4.60 -3.39 -22.49
N SER A 183 -4.90 -4.55 -23.05
CA SER A 183 -5.14 -4.76 -24.48
C SER A 183 -6.56 -4.40 -24.91
N GLU A 184 -7.44 -4.04 -23.98
CA GLU A 184 -8.84 -3.73 -24.26
C GLU A 184 -8.97 -2.57 -25.25
N GLY A 185 -9.57 -2.83 -26.41
CA GLY A 185 -9.76 -1.83 -27.46
C GLY A 185 -8.48 -1.42 -28.20
N LYS A 186 -7.36 -2.13 -28.00
CA LYS A 186 -6.08 -1.89 -28.69
C LYS A 186 -5.90 -2.82 -29.89
N THR A 187 -4.90 -2.54 -30.73
CA THR A 187 -4.56 -3.37 -31.89
C THR A 187 -3.85 -4.66 -31.48
N VAL A 188 -3.86 -5.66 -32.36
CA VAL A 188 -3.14 -6.92 -32.14
C VAL A 188 -1.64 -6.67 -32.00
N GLU A 189 -1.07 -5.81 -32.82
CA GLU A 189 0.34 -5.44 -32.78
C GLU A 189 0.72 -4.84 -31.42
N TYR A 190 -0.13 -3.95 -30.89
CA TYR A 190 0.06 -3.38 -29.56
C TYR A 190 0.06 -4.47 -28.48
N THR A 191 -0.93 -5.38 -28.51
CA THR A 191 -1.00 -6.49 -27.57
C THR A 191 0.22 -7.39 -27.64
N ILE A 192 0.69 -7.73 -28.84
CA ILE A 192 1.92 -8.53 -29.04
C ILE A 192 3.12 -7.80 -28.44
N GLN A 193 3.28 -6.52 -28.74
CA GLN A 193 4.36 -5.71 -28.15
C GLN A 193 4.23 -5.63 -26.62
N LEU A 194 3.02 -5.59 -26.07
CA LEU A 194 2.79 -5.63 -24.62
C LEU A 194 3.28 -6.96 -24.04
N PHE A 195 3.07 -8.09 -24.70
CA PHE A 195 3.63 -9.35 -24.20
C PHE A 195 5.15 -9.44 -24.34
N LEU A 196 5.72 -8.96 -25.45
CA LEU A 196 7.15 -9.03 -25.72
C LEU A 196 7.97 -8.03 -24.90
N ASN A 197 7.45 -6.81 -24.71
CA ASN A 197 8.11 -5.66 -24.10
C ASN A 197 7.10 -4.81 -23.31
N HIS A 198 6.28 -5.43 -22.43
CA HIS A 198 5.27 -4.76 -21.60
C HIS A 198 5.76 -3.47 -20.98
N TYR A 199 7.01 -3.46 -20.49
CA TYR A 199 7.61 -2.28 -19.88
C TYR A 199 7.68 -1.07 -20.83
N GLU A 200 8.29 -1.23 -22.00
CA GLU A 200 8.49 -0.11 -22.93
C GLU A 200 7.18 0.34 -23.57
N VAL A 201 6.26 -0.58 -23.85
CA VAL A 201 4.95 -0.22 -24.43
C VAL A 201 4.10 0.57 -23.44
N ILE A 202 3.99 0.10 -22.19
CA ILE A 202 3.23 0.82 -21.16
C ILE A 202 3.87 2.19 -20.89
N LYS A 203 5.20 2.27 -20.83
CA LYS A 203 5.94 3.53 -20.68
C LYS A 203 5.68 4.50 -21.84
N GLN A 204 5.66 4.04 -23.09
CA GLN A 204 5.36 4.90 -24.24
C GLN A 204 3.92 5.41 -24.23
N ASP A 205 2.95 4.55 -23.90
CA ASP A 205 1.55 4.95 -23.76
C ASP A 205 1.38 6.00 -22.65
N LEU A 206 2.08 5.84 -21.54
CA LEU A 206 2.10 6.80 -20.43
C LEU A 206 2.69 8.13 -20.87
N LEU A 207 3.83 8.14 -21.56
CA LEU A 207 4.44 9.37 -22.08
C LEU A 207 3.53 10.08 -23.11
N SER A 208 2.87 9.32 -23.98
CA SER A 208 1.90 9.85 -24.96
C SER A 208 0.67 10.46 -24.27
N LEU A 209 0.13 9.79 -23.25
CA LEU A 209 -0.97 10.33 -22.43
C LEU A 209 -0.55 11.62 -21.70
N MET A 210 0.67 11.67 -21.16
CA MET A 210 1.22 12.87 -20.51
C MET A 210 1.38 14.03 -21.50
N GLN A 211 1.81 13.78 -22.73
CA GLN A 211 1.94 14.80 -23.78
C GLN A 211 0.57 15.28 -24.30
N THR A 212 -0.38 14.37 -24.46
CA THR A 212 -1.75 14.67 -24.90
C THR A 212 -2.52 15.46 -23.83
N ASN A 213 -2.32 15.12 -22.55
CA ASN A 213 -2.90 15.88 -21.45
C ASN A 213 -2.23 17.25 -21.29
N LYS A 214 -0.90 17.35 -21.45
CA LYS A 214 -0.20 18.64 -21.50
C LYS A 214 -0.79 19.57 -22.57
N THR A 215 -1.05 19.06 -23.78
CA THR A 215 -1.63 19.86 -24.86
C THR A 215 -3.10 20.22 -24.62
N ARG A 216 -3.89 19.33 -24.02
CA ARG A 216 -5.28 19.60 -23.60
C ARG A 216 -5.38 20.65 -22.49
N ILE A 217 -4.53 20.57 -21.47
CA ILE A 217 -4.46 21.53 -20.36
C ILE A 217 -4.08 22.92 -20.87
N LEU A 218 -3.07 23.00 -21.74
CA LEU A 218 -2.64 24.25 -22.37
C LEU A 218 -3.70 24.87 -23.28
N LYS A 219 -4.53 24.05 -23.97
CA LYS A 219 -5.61 24.53 -24.83
C LYS A 219 -6.88 24.92 -24.06
N ASN A 220 -7.24 24.20 -23.01
CA ASN A 220 -8.55 24.34 -22.37
C ASN A 220 -8.52 25.07 -21.03
N LYS A 221 -7.36 25.53 -20.53
CA LYS A 221 -7.21 26.08 -19.16
C LYS A 221 -7.83 25.17 -18.08
N ALA A 222 -7.92 23.87 -18.35
CA ALA A 222 -8.52 22.91 -17.43
C ALA A 222 -7.56 22.65 -16.27
N ASP A 223 -8.07 22.73 -15.04
CA ASP A 223 -7.31 22.49 -13.83
C ASP A 223 -6.79 21.04 -13.80
N PRO A 224 -5.46 20.81 -13.73
CA PRO A 224 -4.85 19.48 -13.68
C PRO A 224 -5.30 18.61 -12.49
N SER A 225 -5.95 19.22 -11.50
CA SER A 225 -6.44 18.58 -10.27
C SER A 225 -7.85 18.01 -10.35
N LEU A 226 -8.63 18.28 -11.40
CA LEU A 226 -10.04 17.87 -11.46
C LEU A 226 -10.18 16.35 -11.67
N CYS A 227 -10.59 15.68 -10.59
CA CYS A 227 -10.91 14.26 -10.51
C CYS A 227 -12.13 13.89 -11.35
N ASP A 228 -12.09 12.73 -12.01
CA ASP A 228 -13.31 12.00 -12.38
C ASP A 228 -13.91 11.32 -11.12
N ALA A 229 -15.15 10.85 -11.21
CA ALA A 229 -15.97 10.37 -10.08
C ALA A 229 -15.39 9.19 -9.25
N ASN A 230 -14.16 8.76 -9.53
CA ASN A 230 -13.37 7.77 -8.80
C ASN A 230 -12.06 8.35 -8.20
N GLU A 231 -11.97 9.68 -8.03
CA GLU A 231 -10.89 10.40 -7.32
C GLU A 231 -9.45 10.16 -7.81
N THR A 232 -9.22 9.59 -9.00
CA THR A 232 -7.86 9.28 -9.47
C THR A 232 -7.51 10.08 -10.71
N SER A 233 -6.75 11.17 -10.58
CA SER A 233 -6.33 11.93 -11.77
C SER A 233 -5.54 11.05 -12.76
N PRO A 234 -5.63 11.24 -14.08
CA PRO A 234 -4.91 10.42 -15.06
C PRO A 234 -3.39 10.37 -14.84
N LEU A 235 -2.81 11.41 -14.24
CA LEU A 235 -1.40 11.46 -13.82
C LEU A 235 -1.12 10.54 -12.62
N HIS A 236 -2.08 10.40 -11.71
CA HIS A 236 -2.01 9.48 -10.56
C HIS A 236 -1.97 8.02 -11.02
N ALA A 237 -2.87 7.61 -11.91
CA ALA A 237 -2.87 6.27 -12.48
C ALA A 237 -1.58 5.97 -13.27
N ALA A 238 -1.09 6.98 -14.00
CA ALA A 238 0.12 6.87 -14.83
C ALA A 238 1.40 6.65 -14.01
N CYS A 239 1.60 7.45 -12.97
CA CYS A 239 2.79 7.36 -12.12
C CYS A 239 2.78 6.09 -11.25
N LYS A 240 1.59 5.63 -10.83
CA LYS A 240 1.40 4.37 -10.10
C LYS A 240 1.88 3.17 -10.92
N VAL A 241 1.59 3.15 -12.21
CA VAL A 241 2.02 2.09 -13.13
C VAL A 241 3.53 2.16 -13.43
N GLU A 242 4.11 3.36 -13.60
CA GLU A 242 5.57 3.50 -13.77
C GLU A 242 6.37 3.00 -12.56
N VAL A 243 5.89 3.29 -11.35
CA VAL A 243 6.50 2.85 -10.08
C VAL A 243 6.42 1.32 -9.92
N LEU A 244 5.26 0.72 -10.22
CA LEU A 244 5.08 -0.74 -10.16
C LEU A 244 5.94 -1.48 -11.20
N LEU A 245 6.18 -0.87 -12.36
CA LEU A 245 6.92 -1.50 -13.46
C LEU A 245 8.44 -1.34 -13.37
N LYS A 246 8.97 -0.27 -12.76
CA LYS A 246 10.43 -0.06 -12.62
C LYS A 246 11.09 -0.97 -11.57
N ASN A 247 10.36 -1.39 -10.54
CA ASN A 247 10.93 -2.06 -9.36
C ASN A 247 10.50 -3.54 -9.22
N LYS A 248 10.48 -4.30 -10.34
CA LYS A 248 10.22 -5.75 -10.45
C LYS A 248 9.95 -6.46 -9.10
N ALA A 249 8.68 -6.45 -8.68
CA ALA A 249 8.15 -7.26 -7.58
C ALA A 249 8.46 -6.86 -6.11
N GLU A 250 9.01 -5.67 -5.81
CA GLU A 250 9.15 -5.21 -4.39
C GLU A 250 8.09 -4.17 -3.95
N VAL A 251 7.25 -3.66 -4.86
CA VAL A 251 6.33 -2.52 -4.60
C VAL A 251 4.90 -2.93 -4.24
N PHE A 252 4.66 -4.18 -3.85
CA PHE A 252 3.34 -4.59 -3.34
C PHE A 252 3.03 -4.03 -1.93
N GLN A 253 3.86 -3.11 -1.40
CA GLN A 253 3.79 -2.57 -0.03
C GLN A 253 3.49 -1.06 0.09
N LEU A 254 3.02 -0.35 -0.96
CA LEU A 254 2.67 1.09 -0.83
C LEU A 254 1.17 1.35 -0.89
N ASP A 255 0.65 2.02 0.14
CA ASP A 255 -0.75 2.03 0.57
C ASP A 255 -1.76 2.49 -0.50
N TRP A 256 -3.01 2.08 -0.29
CA TRP A 256 -4.17 2.28 -1.17
C TRP A 256 -5.04 3.46 -0.71
N HIS A 257 -4.57 4.27 0.25
CA HIS A 257 -5.25 5.44 0.79
C HIS A 257 -4.79 6.71 0.09
N ASN A 258 -5.31 6.93 -1.12
CA ASN A 258 -5.32 8.25 -1.78
C ASN A 258 -3.99 9.04 -1.77
N GLN A 259 -2.83 8.36 -1.64
CA GLN A 259 -1.55 9.04 -1.55
C GLN A 259 -1.19 9.56 -2.93
N SER A 260 -1.12 10.89 -3.05
CA SER A 260 -0.63 11.56 -4.24
C SER A 260 0.73 10.96 -4.65
N PRO A 261 1.00 10.68 -5.94
CA PRO A 261 2.19 9.97 -6.44
C PRO A 261 3.51 10.51 -5.93
N ILE A 262 3.54 11.79 -5.55
CA ILE A 262 4.71 12.45 -5.01
C ILE A 262 5.08 11.94 -3.62
N PHE A 263 4.11 11.52 -2.79
CA PHE A 263 4.36 10.86 -1.50
C PHE A 263 4.99 9.49 -1.70
N ILE A 264 4.51 8.72 -2.68
CA ILE A 264 5.05 7.42 -3.05
C ILE A 264 6.48 7.57 -3.55
N ALA A 265 6.71 8.52 -4.47
CA ALA A 265 8.04 8.81 -5.01
C ALA A 265 9.01 9.28 -3.92
N ALA A 266 8.55 10.13 -3.00
CA ALA A 266 9.31 10.59 -1.84
C ALA A 266 9.63 9.43 -0.89
N SER A 267 8.67 8.56 -0.57
CA SER A 267 8.85 7.38 0.31
C SER A 267 9.88 6.40 -0.25
N LEU A 268 9.85 6.18 -1.56
CA LEU A 268 10.76 5.28 -2.27
C LEU A 268 12.15 5.86 -2.54
N GLY A 269 12.37 7.15 -2.30
CA GLY A 269 13.65 7.79 -2.62
C GLY A 269 13.89 8.00 -4.12
N ASN A 270 12.83 8.00 -4.94
CA ASN A 270 12.95 8.17 -6.39
C ASN A 270 13.01 9.65 -6.77
N ASP A 271 14.20 10.23 -6.67
CA ASP A 271 14.51 11.63 -6.97
C ASP A 271 14.04 12.06 -8.37
N LYS A 272 14.28 11.23 -9.38
CA LYS A 272 13.89 11.51 -10.78
C LYS A 272 12.39 11.64 -10.92
N LEU A 273 11.63 10.75 -10.26
CA LEU A 273 10.17 10.77 -10.32
C LEU A 273 9.59 11.96 -9.53
N VAL A 274 10.16 12.29 -8.36
CA VAL A 274 9.75 13.50 -7.62
C VAL A 274 9.93 14.75 -8.47
N ARG A 275 11.09 14.91 -9.10
CA ARG A 275 11.38 16.05 -9.99
C ARG A 275 10.43 16.09 -11.19
N LEU A 276 10.14 14.92 -11.79
CA LEU A 276 9.18 14.82 -12.88
C LEU A 276 7.78 15.28 -12.44
N LEU A 277 7.28 14.78 -11.31
CA LEU A 277 5.96 15.12 -10.77
C LEU A 277 5.82 16.62 -10.49
N VAL A 278 6.84 17.23 -9.86
CA VAL A 278 6.85 18.68 -9.62
C VAL A 278 6.89 19.48 -10.94
N ASN A 279 7.64 19.01 -11.95
CA ASN A 279 7.61 19.62 -13.29
C ASN A 279 6.22 19.55 -13.94
N TYR A 280 5.43 18.53 -13.63
CA TYR A 280 4.04 18.38 -14.04
C TYR A 280 3.03 19.06 -13.09
N LYS A 281 3.50 20.00 -12.26
CA LYS A 281 2.66 20.80 -11.34
C LYS A 281 1.93 19.97 -10.27
N SER A 282 2.50 18.84 -9.85
CA SER A 282 2.02 18.16 -8.64
C SER A 282 2.07 19.10 -7.44
N ASP A 283 0.98 19.13 -6.68
CA ASP A 283 0.91 19.94 -5.47
C ASP A 283 1.74 19.30 -4.35
N VAL A 284 2.80 20.02 -3.99
CA VAL A 284 3.77 19.70 -2.94
C VAL A 284 3.43 20.32 -1.59
N SER A 285 2.45 21.23 -1.57
CA SER A 285 1.92 21.90 -0.37
C SER A 285 0.70 21.19 0.21
N GLN A 286 0.08 20.29 -0.56
CA GLN A 286 -1.02 19.47 -0.09
C GLN A 286 -0.54 18.37 0.86
N SER A 287 -1.18 18.27 2.03
CA SER A 287 -0.93 17.20 2.98
C SER A 287 -1.73 15.93 2.66
N ASN A 288 -1.18 14.75 2.99
CA ASN A 288 -1.91 13.48 2.93
C ASN A 288 -2.93 13.35 4.10
N GLU A 289 -3.64 12.22 4.17
CA GLU A 289 -4.62 11.95 5.23
C GLU A 289 -4.03 11.96 6.65
N GLU A 290 -2.72 11.82 6.81
CA GLU A 290 -2.04 11.91 8.11
C GLU A 290 -1.58 13.34 8.44
N GLY A 291 -1.79 14.31 7.54
CA GLY A 291 -1.28 15.67 7.68
C GLY A 291 0.17 15.84 7.23
N ASN A 292 0.78 14.81 6.63
CA ASN A 292 2.17 14.86 6.17
C ASN A 292 2.26 15.58 4.83
N LEU A 293 3.33 16.36 4.62
CA LEU A 293 3.76 16.81 3.28
C LEU A 293 4.72 15.79 2.64
N PRO A 294 4.98 15.86 1.32
CA PRO A 294 5.97 14.99 0.68
C PRO A 294 7.38 15.16 1.28
N LEU A 295 7.73 16.38 1.73
CA LEU A 295 8.96 16.67 2.45
C LEU A 295 9.06 15.85 3.76
N PHE A 296 7.96 15.76 4.52
CA PHE A 296 7.93 14.99 5.76
C PHE A 296 8.31 13.52 5.52
N ILE A 297 7.74 12.90 4.49
CA ILE A 297 8.05 11.51 4.13
C ILE A 297 9.52 11.35 3.72
N ALA A 298 10.05 12.29 2.92
CA ALA A 298 11.47 12.24 2.54
C ALA A 298 12.40 12.36 3.76
N CYS A 299 12.04 13.18 4.76
CA CYS A 299 12.77 13.30 6.02
C CYS A 299 12.66 12.03 6.88
N GLU A 300 11.46 11.43 7.00
CA GLU A 300 11.23 10.20 7.76
C GLU A 300 12.01 9.00 7.17
N LYS A 301 12.19 8.97 5.84
CA LYS A 301 12.89 7.89 5.14
C LYS A 301 14.38 8.15 4.86
N GLY A 302 14.88 9.35 5.18
CA GLY A 302 16.31 9.66 5.02
C GLY A 302 16.74 10.03 3.61
N HIS A 303 15.82 10.41 2.73
CA HIS A 303 16.10 10.67 1.31
C HIS A 303 16.62 12.08 1.07
N ARG A 304 17.89 12.30 1.42
CA ARG A 304 18.56 13.62 1.37
C ARG A 304 18.38 14.35 0.03
N ASN A 305 18.53 13.68 -1.11
CA ASN A 305 18.44 14.34 -2.42
C ASN A 305 17.05 14.92 -2.69
N ILE A 306 16.00 14.28 -2.16
CA ILE A 306 14.62 14.75 -2.28
C ILE A 306 14.36 15.90 -1.31
N VAL A 307 14.90 15.83 -0.10
CA VAL A 307 14.88 16.95 0.86
C VAL A 307 15.57 18.18 0.26
N ASP A 308 16.77 18.03 -0.27
CA ASP A 308 17.52 19.11 -0.90
C ASP A 308 16.73 19.74 -2.07
N PHE A 309 16.04 18.91 -2.87
CA PHE A 309 15.17 19.37 -3.94
C PHE A 309 13.99 20.20 -3.41
N PHE A 310 13.25 19.71 -2.41
CA PHE A 310 12.10 20.43 -1.86
C PHE A 310 12.50 21.74 -1.16
N LEU A 311 13.66 21.79 -0.50
CA LEU A 311 14.12 22.95 0.27
C LEU A 311 14.80 24.05 -0.57
N ASN A 312 15.30 23.73 -1.77
CA ASN A 312 16.12 24.66 -2.56
C ASN A 312 15.58 24.91 -3.98
N GLU A 313 14.94 23.92 -4.59
CA GLU A 313 14.58 23.96 -6.01
C GLU A 313 13.08 24.09 -6.22
N CYS A 314 12.28 23.84 -5.18
CA CYS A 314 10.83 23.95 -5.25
C CYS A 314 10.37 25.41 -5.03
N GLN A 315 9.37 25.85 -5.80
CA GLN A 315 8.83 27.23 -5.76
C GLN A 315 7.92 27.50 -4.55
N LEU A 316 8.10 26.77 -3.45
CA LEU A 316 7.27 26.87 -2.25
C LEU A 316 7.86 27.82 -1.22
N SER A 317 6.99 28.35 -0.34
CA SER A 317 7.41 29.01 0.88
C SER A 317 8.08 27.99 1.81
N VAL A 318 9.41 28.04 1.89
CA VAL A 318 10.20 27.08 2.67
C VAL A 318 9.79 27.09 4.15
N SER A 319 9.41 28.25 4.68
CA SER A 319 8.98 28.39 6.09
C SER A 319 7.70 27.63 6.42
N GLU A 320 6.79 27.46 5.46
CA GLU A 320 5.53 26.75 5.69
C GLU A 320 5.75 25.23 5.67
N ILE A 321 6.60 24.73 4.77
CA ILE A 321 6.80 23.29 4.61
C ILE A 321 7.72 22.66 5.66
N VAL A 322 8.71 23.39 6.19
CA VAL A 322 9.63 22.87 7.22
C VAL A 322 8.97 22.76 8.59
N GLU A 323 7.91 23.52 8.83
CA GLU A 323 7.18 23.58 10.10
C GLU A 323 5.85 22.82 10.10
N GLN A 324 5.37 22.39 8.91
CA GLN A 324 4.13 21.64 8.78
C GLN A 324 4.23 20.33 9.54
N ALA A 325 3.34 20.15 10.51
CA ALA A 325 3.31 18.98 11.36
C ALA A 325 2.18 18.02 10.96
N ASP A 326 2.39 16.74 11.25
CA ASP A 326 1.38 15.71 11.06
C ASP A 326 0.27 15.76 12.12
N LYS A 327 -0.72 14.87 12.05
CA LYS A 327 -1.80 14.74 13.05
C LYS A 327 -1.32 14.46 14.47
N ARG A 328 -0.06 14.04 14.64
CA ARG A 328 0.61 13.81 15.93
C ARG A 328 1.57 14.94 16.29
N GLN A 329 1.48 16.08 15.60
CA GLN A 329 2.37 17.23 15.74
C GLN A 329 3.86 16.90 15.52
N ARG A 330 4.18 15.82 14.81
CA ARG A 330 5.56 15.54 14.39
C ARG A 330 5.93 16.47 13.24
N THR A 331 7.06 17.16 13.36
CA THR A 331 7.63 17.99 12.29
C THR A 331 8.66 17.20 11.46
N PRO A 332 9.01 17.66 10.24
CA PRO A 332 10.08 17.07 9.43
C PRO A 332 11.41 16.91 10.17
N ILE A 333 11.80 17.90 11.00
CA ILE A 333 13.03 17.82 11.81
C ILE A 333 12.92 16.74 12.88
N LEU A 334 11.77 16.59 13.54
CA LEU A 334 11.58 15.57 14.57
C LEU A 334 11.72 14.16 14.00
N VAL A 335 11.12 13.86 12.85
CA VAL A 335 11.27 12.53 12.23
C VAL A 335 12.66 12.29 11.66
N ALA A 336 13.33 13.32 11.13
CA ALA A 336 14.74 13.20 10.72
C ALA A 336 15.67 12.93 11.90
N CYS A 337 15.41 13.57 13.05
CA CYS A 337 16.17 13.35 14.27
C CYS A 337 15.96 11.95 14.84
N ARG A 338 14.71 11.46 14.84
CA ARG A 338 14.39 10.08 15.23
C ARG A 338 15.04 9.04 14.32
N GLY A 339 15.21 9.34 13.03
CA GLY A 339 15.86 8.46 12.06
C GLY A 339 17.39 8.57 11.99
N GLY A 340 18.00 9.49 12.76
CA GLY A 340 19.46 9.65 12.79
C GLY A 340 20.05 10.33 11.55
N PHE A 341 19.25 11.03 10.75
CA PHE A 341 19.69 11.60 9.48
C PHE A 341 20.37 12.97 9.65
N THR A 342 21.57 12.98 10.23
CA THR A 342 22.34 14.20 10.59
C THR A 342 22.40 15.25 9.48
N GLU A 343 22.64 14.86 8.24
CA GLU A 343 22.72 15.80 7.12
C GLU A 343 21.37 16.43 6.78
N ILE A 344 20.26 15.69 6.91
CA ILE A 344 18.90 16.22 6.73
C ILE A 344 18.57 17.18 7.87
N VAL A 345 18.94 16.86 9.11
CA VAL A 345 18.75 17.74 10.27
C VAL A 345 19.46 19.08 10.05
N LYS A 346 20.74 19.06 9.64
CA LYS A 346 21.49 20.29 9.30
C LYS A 346 20.79 21.11 8.22
N ARG A 347 20.26 20.47 7.17
CA ARG A 347 19.52 21.15 6.09
C ARG A 347 18.25 21.81 6.61
N LEU A 348 17.45 21.10 7.39
CA LEU A 348 16.21 21.66 7.95
C LEU A 348 16.48 22.82 8.91
N VAL A 349 17.48 22.71 9.79
CA VAL A 349 17.88 23.82 10.68
C VAL A 349 18.37 25.02 9.88
N SER A 350 19.19 24.80 8.84
CA SER A 350 19.64 25.89 7.95
C SER A 350 18.51 26.61 7.21
N LYS A 351 17.33 25.99 7.14
CA LYS A 351 16.10 26.54 6.56
C LYS A 351 15.10 27.05 7.60
N GLY A 352 15.51 27.14 8.87
CA GLY A 352 14.73 27.74 9.94
C GLY A 352 13.80 26.78 10.70
N ALA A 353 14.00 25.47 10.60
CA ALA A 353 13.22 24.51 11.37
C ALA A 353 13.41 24.70 12.89
N ALA A 354 12.31 24.70 13.64
CA ALA A 354 12.29 24.92 15.09
C ALA A 354 12.84 23.69 15.84
N VAL A 355 14.04 23.84 16.43
CA VAL A 355 14.76 22.75 17.11
C VAL A 355 14.11 22.26 18.41
N ASN A 356 13.20 23.05 19.00
CA ASN A 356 12.53 22.75 20.27
C ASN A 356 11.02 22.50 20.13
N LYS A 357 10.49 22.41 18.90
CA LYS A 357 9.06 22.17 18.69
C LYS A 357 8.70 20.73 19.06
N VAL A 358 7.65 20.57 19.85
CA VAL A 358 7.24 19.28 20.41
C VAL A 358 6.11 18.62 19.63
N ASN A 359 6.03 17.30 19.73
CA ASN A 359 4.87 16.53 19.28
C ASN A 359 3.82 16.37 20.40
N ILE A 360 2.75 15.60 20.14
CA ILE A 360 1.67 15.35 21.12
C ILE A 360 2.11 14.68 22.43
N TRP A 361 3.32 14.12 22.50
CA TRP A 361 3.90 13.52 23.70
C TRP A 361 4.91 14.43 24.39
N ASN A 362 4.92 15.73 24.05
CA ASN A 362 5.92 16.69 24.51
C ASN A 362 7.38 16.31 24.16
N ALA A 363 7.59 15.38 23.22
CA ALA A 363 8.94 14.99 22.82
C ALA A 363 9.53 16.00 21.84
N THR A 364 10.70 16.54 22.18
CA THR A 364 11.51 17.41 21.32
C THR A 364 12.31 16.59 20.29
N PRO A 365 12.84 17.23 19.21
CA PRO A 365 13.79 16.58 18.31
C PRO A 365 15.03 16.03 19.03
N LEU A 366 15.51 16.71 20.07
CA LEU A 366 16.65 16.26 20.88
C LEU A 366 16.29 15.04 21.72
N PHE A 367 15.09 15.02 22.32
CA PHE A 367 14.59 13.84 23.02
C PHE A 367 14.51 12.64 22.07
N ALA A 368 13.95 12.82 20.88
CA ALA A 368 13.84 11.76 19.89
C ALA A 368 15.21 11.22 19.44
N ALA A 369 16.18 12.10 19.19
CA ALA A 369 17.54 11.67 18.85
C ALA A 369 18.23 10.93 20.01
N SER A 370 18.00 11.37 21.25
CA SER A 370 18.61 10.80 22.46
C SER A 370 18.07 9.41 22.76
N ARG A 371 16.75 9.22 22.64
CA ARG A 371 16.10 7.93 22.83
C ARG A 371 16.55 6.88 21.82
N GLU A 372 16.80 7.28 20.57
CA GLU A 372 17.21 6.36 19.51
C GLU A 372 18.76 6.27 19.37
N GLY A 373 19.51 6.93 20.27
CA GLY A 373 20.99 6.85 20.33
C GLY A 373 21.75 7.58 19.23
N HIS A 374 21.15 8.57 18.57
CA HIS A 374 21.75 9.29 17.45
C HIS A 374 22.66 10.43 17.90
N LEU A 375 23.88 10.08 18.32
CA LEU A 375 24.88 11.00 18.91
C LEU A 375 25.17 12.23 18.04
N ASP A 376 25.39 12.04 16.74
CA ASP A 376 25.74 13.12 15.82
C ASP A 376 24.59 14.11 15.62
N VAL A 377 23.35 13.61 15.62
CA VAL A 377 22.15 14.44 15.62
C VAL A 377 22.03 15.21 16.92
N GLY A 378 22.23 14.55 18.07
CA GLY A 378 22.21 15.21 19.39
C GLY A 378 23.22 16.36 19.48
N ARG A 379 24.47 16.12 19.06
CA ARG A 379 25.50 17.17 18.97
C ARG A 379 25.11 18.30 18.03
N CYS A 380 24.48 17.99 16.91
CA CYS A 380 24.00 19.00 15.96
C CYS A 380 22.93 19.89 16.60
N LEU A 381 21.95 19.31 17.29
CA LEU A 381 20.86 20.04 17.94
C LEU A 381 21.34 20.88 19.13
N ILE A 382 22.25 20.36 19.95
CA ILE A 382 22.84 21.11 21.08
C ILE A 382 23.57 22.37 20.58
N LYS A 383 24.33 22.26 19.48
CA LYS A 383 24.98 23.42 18.85
C LYS A 383 23.99 24.49 18.37
N GLU A 384 22.76 24.07 18.09
CA GLU A 384 21.67 24.93 17.61
C GLU A 384 20.73 25.34 18.77
N ASN A 385 21.20 25.24 20.02
CA ASN A 385 20.49 25.62 21.25
C ASN A 385 19.21 24.81 21.53
N ALA A 386 19.23 23.51 21.25
CA ALA A 386 18.16 22.63 21.71
C ALA A 386 18.12 22.52 23.24
N ASP A 387 16.92 22.50 23.81
CA ASP A 387 16.69 22.45 25.25
C ASP A 387 16.91 21.03 25.79
N LEU A 388 17.93 20.90 26.63
CA LEU A 388 18.35 19.66 27.29
C LEU A 388 17.43 19.24 28.44
N ASN A 389 16.66 20.17 28.99
CA ASN A 389 15.85 19.96 30.19
C ASN A 389 14.36 19.79 29.86
N PHE A 390 13.98 19.91 28.59
CA PHE A 390 12.58 19.76 28.18
C PHE A 390 12.13 18.30 28.36
N ALA A 391 11.27 18.07 29.35
CA ALA A 391 10.75 16.74 29.64
C ALA A 391 9.56 16.37 28.77
N ASP A 392 9.49 15.10 28.37
CA ASP A 392 8.33 14.54 27.66
C ASP A 392 7.10 14.40 28.60
N SER A 393 6.00 13.86 28.09
CA SER A 393 4.78 13.65 28.87
C SER A 393 4.95 12.69 30.06
N ASN A 394 6.02 11.91 30.10
CA ASN A 394 6.35 10.99 31.20
C ASN A 394 7.36 11.60 32.20
N GLY A 395 7.76 12.85 32.00
CA GLY A 395 8.77 13.52 32.83
C GLY A 395 10.20 13.11 32.50
N GLN A 396 10.44 12.40 31.38
CA GLN A 396 11.78 12.01 30.97
C GLN A 396 12.45 13.13 30.18
N THR A 397 13.66 13.51 30.57
CA THR A 397 14.48 14.46 29.81
C THR A 397 15.32 13.72 28.75
N PRO A 398 15.80 14.42 27.70
CA PRO A 398 16.74 13.86 26.73
C PRO A 398 17.96 13.21 27.39
N LEU A 399 18.46 13.79 28.50
CA LEU A 399 19.58 13.25 29.25
C LEU A 399 19.23 11.92 29.94
N LEU A 400 18.06 11.87 30.60
CA LEU A 400 17.63 10.69 31.33
C LEU A 400 17.41 9.50 30.38
N VAL A 401 16.76 9.74 29.23
CA VAL A 401 16.54 8.68 28.24
C VAL A 401 17.84 8.24 27.56
N ALA A 402 18.82 9.15 27.37
CA ALA A 402 20.13 8.76 26.87
C ALA A 402 20.88 7.83 27.85
N CYS A 403 20.76 8.07 29.15
CA CYS A 403 21.34 7.21 30.18
C CYS A 403 20.67 5.82 30.21
N ASP A 404 19.34 5.77 30.20
CA ASP A 404 18.57 4.51 30.28
C ASP A 404 18.82 3.60 29.08
N GLU A 405 19.03 4.18 27.90
CA GLU A 405 19.31 3.45 26.65
C GLU A 405 20.81 3.15 26.44
N GLY A 406 21.67 3.46 27.42
CA GLY A 406 23.11 3.19 27.37
C GLY A 406 23.91 4.10 26.41
N ASN A 407 23.38 5.27 26.07
CA ASN A 407 23.96 6.24 25.13
C ASN A 407 24.85 7.28 25.85
N ASP A 408 25.87 6.80 26.59
CA ASP A 408 26.80 7.59 27.41
C ASP A 408 27.49 8.77 26.70
N ALA A 409 27.56 8.72 25.37
CA ALA A 409 28.25 9.73 24.57
C ALA A 409 27.43 11.01 24.32
N ILE A 410 26.09 10.99 24.43
CA ILE A 410 25.26 12.21 24.42
C ILE A 410 25.38 12.91 25.77
N VAL A 411 25.35 12.14 26.86
CA VAL A 411 25.44 12.58 28.26
C VAL A 411 26.71 13.36 28.55
N LYS A 412 27.84 13.01 27.91
CA LYS A 412 29.12 13.71 28.09
C LYS A 412 29.23 15.02 27.29
N THR A 413 28.23 15.36 26.49
CA THR A 413 28.30 16.46 25.50
C THR A 413 27.21 17.51 25.67
N SER A 414 26.17 17.19 26.45
CA SER A 414 25.32 18.12 27.18
C SER A 414 26.06 18.68 28.38
#